data_AF-A0AAV2BTZ1-F1
#
_entry.id   AF-A0AAV2BTZ1-F1
#
_cell.length_a   1.000
_cell.length_b   1.000
_cell.length_c   1.000
_cell.angle_alpha   90.00
_cell.angle_beta   90.00
_cell.angle_gamma   90.00
#
_symmetry.space_group_name_H-M   'P 1'
#
loop_
_entity.id
_entity.type
_entity.pdbx_description
1 polymer ?
#
loop_
_entity_poly.entity_id
_entity_poly.type
_entity_poly.pdbx_seq_one_letter_code
_entity_poly.pdbx_strand_id
1 'polypeptide(L)'
;MMLVVVLALVAGAFALQDCSVNSHYESCGTACPLTCDNYKNPPKVCVLMCNPGCHCDAGYVKAEDGSCVMPETCPSRAPEVCGENERYSGCGTACPLTCDNFDNPPKICPAMCRIGCECKKGYIRSPDGRCVTPEDCPNRSSIEKNCEDKPDRGMCLAYFPAYYYDKETNTCKKFIYGGCQGNGNRYRTEEECLENCAKSSSVSTCDQPKTTGPCRALFHRYFFNQETGLCEKFIYGGCGGNQNNFVSQKACEAACMV
;
A
#
# COMPACT_ATOMS: atom_id res chain seq x y z
N MET A 1 49.63 43.70 55.90
CA MET A 1 48.57 43.63 56.92
C MET A 1 47.31 44.19 56.29
N MET A 2 46.32 43.31 55.99
CA MET A 2 44.88 43.56 55.75
C MET A 2 44.50 44.61 54.68
N LEU A 3 43.49 44.46 53.81
CA LEU A 3 42.36 43.55 53.72
C LEU A 3 41.81 43.63 52.28
N VAL A 4 41.24 42.51 51.85
CA VAL A 4 40.54 42.25 50.58
C VAL A 4 39.24 43.07 50.47
N VAL A 5 38.97 43.71 49.32
CA VAL A 5 37.70 43.61 48.56
C VAL A 5 38.01 43.92 47.08
N VAL A 6 38.38 42.90 46.32
CA VAL A 6 38.33 42.98 44.85
C VAL A 6 36.90 42.63 44.45
N LEU A 7 36.08 43.64 44.16
CA LEU A 7 34.81 43.47 43.46
C LEU A 7 35.13 42.94 42.07
N ALA A 8 35.10 41.62 41.92
CA ALA A 8 35.10 40.97 40.62
C ALA A 8 33.76 41.31 39.94
N LEU A 9 33.79 42.35 39.10
CA LEU A 9 32.81 42.51 38.04
C LEU A 9 32.98 41.31 37.12
N VAL A 10 32.24 40.25 37.39
CA VAL A 10 31.98 39.19 36.42
C VAL A 10 31.12 39.84 35.34
N ALA A 11 31.75 40.54 34.41
CA ALA A 11 31.21 40.78 33.09
C ALA A 11 31.22 39.42 32.38
N GLY A 12 30.34 38.53 32.82
CA GLY A 12 29.92 37.42 31.99
C GLY A 12 29.31 38.06 30.76
N ALA A 13 29.99 37.95 29.63
CA ALA A 13 29.39 38.16 28.34
C ALA A 13 28.27 37.13 28.20
N PHE A 14 27.10 37.44 28.76
CA PHE A 14 25.85 36.92 28.26
C PHE A 14 25.77 37.51 26.85
N ALA A 15 26.25 36.76 25.86
CA ALA A 15 25.78 36.96 24.51
C ALA A 15 24.25 36.91 24.64
N LEU A 16 23.58 38.07 24.57
CA LEU A 16 22.15 38.06 24.29
C LEU A 16 22.03 37.18 23.06
N GLN A 17 21.24 36.12 23.18
CA GLN A 17 20.94 35.25 22.06
C GLN A 17 20.04 36.04 21.12
N ASP A 18 20.66 37.01 20.43
CA ASP A 18 20.02 37.81 19.41
C ASP A 18 19.67 36.85 18.30
N CYS A 19 18.38 36.79 18.02
CA CYS A 19 17.89 35.96 16.94
C CYS A 19 18.43 36.47 15.61
N SER A 20 18.61 35.56 14.67
CA SER A 20 19.10 35.90 13.33
C SER A 20 18.11 36.84 12.63
N VAL A 21 18.57 37.51 11.57
CA VAL A 21 17.73 38.44 10.79
C VAL A 21 16.41 37.76 10.38
N ASN A 22 15.30 38.49 10.50
CA ASN A 22 13.94 38.02 10.27
C ASN A 22 13.47 36.92 11.24
N SER A 23 13.98 36.93 12.47
CA SER A 23 13.49 36.09 13.55
C SER A 23 13.51 36.83 14.88
N HIS A 24 12.65 36.40 15.79
CA HIS A 24 12.55 36.94 17.14
C HIS A 24 12.53 35.81 18.17
N TYR A 25 12.93 36.16 19.40
CA TYR A 25 12.90 35.20 20.50
C TYR A 25 11.49 35.10 21.07
N GLU A 26 10.99 33.88 21.18
CA GLU A 26 9.81 33.57 21.96
C GLU A 26 10.17 32.60 23.08
N SER A 27 9.76 32.92 24.30
CA SER A 27 9.84 31.98 25.44
C SER A 27 8.90 30.80 25.26
N CYS A 28 7.89 30.94 24.41
CA CYS A 28 6.91 29.90 24.13
C CYS A 28 6.39 29.95 22.69
N GLY A 29 7.24 29.58 21.73
CA GLY A 29 6.85 29.55 20.33
C GLY A 29 6.30 28.20 19.87
N THR A 30 5.93 28.16 18.59
CA THR A 30 5.26 27.01 17.98
C THR A 30 6.15 25.76 17.93
N ALA A 31 5.57 24.59 18.21
CA ALA A 31 6.21 23.30 17.97
C ALA A 31 6.24 22.91 16.48
N CYS A 32 5.51 23.64 15.62
CA CYS A 32 5.37 23.35 14.20
C CYS A 32 5.75 24.58 13.35
N PRO A 33 7.03 24.98 13.32
CA PRO A 33 7.47 26.12 12.53
C PRO A 33 7.26 25.87 11.03
N LEU A 34 6.96 26.93 10.29
CA LEU A 34 6.96 26.89 8.84
C LEU A 34 8.41 26.85 8.32
N THR A 35 8.67 25.94 7.40
CA THR A 35 9.98 25.73 6.77
C THR A 35 9.84 25.83 5.26
N CYS A 36 10.97 25.94 4.57
CA CYS A 36 10.99 25.85 3.10
C CYS A 36 10.32 24.57 2.55
N ASP A 37 10.24 23.50 3.34
CA ASP A 37 9.63 22.23 2.93
C ASP A 37 8.12 22.16 3.13
N ASN A 38 7.56 22.93 4.09
CA ASN A 38 6.16 22.79 4.50
C ASN A 38 5.33 24.06 4.31
N TYR A 39 5.91 25.21 3.94
CA TYR A 39 5.15 26.46 3.89
C TYR A 39 3.98 26.44 2.89
N LYS A 40 4.10 25.69 1.78
CA LYS A 40 3.01 25.50 0.79
C LYS A 40 1.93 24.54 1.28
N ASN A 41 2.26 23.68 2.23
CA ASN A 41 1.33 22.74 2.85
C ASN A 41 1.60 22.65 4.36
N PRO A 42 1.20 23.69 5.12
CA PRO A 42 1.52 23.80 6.53
C PRO A 42 0.79 22.71 7.35
N PRO A 43 1.36 22.29 8.50
CA PRO A 43 0.72 21.33 9.39
C PRO A 43 -0.67 21.83 9.83
N LYS A 44 -1.73 21.09 9.49
CA LYS A 44 -3.11 21.43 9.89
C LYS A 44 -3.38 21.19 11.37
N VAL A 45 -2.59 20.32 11.99
CA VAL A 45 -2.66 19.96 13.40
C VAL A 45 -1.28 20.20 13.98
N CYS A 46 -1.22 20.99 15.05
CA CYS A 46 0.00 21.22 15.80
C CYS A 46 -0.24 20.91 17.28
N VAL A 47 0.73 20.26 17.91
CA VAL A 47 0.72 20.04 19.35
C VAL A 47 0.97 21.37 20.06
N LEU A 48 0.24 21.64 21.14
CA LEU A 48 0.38 22.88 21.94
C LEU A 48 1.60 22.86 22.86
N MET A 49 2.68 22.23 22.40
CA MET A 49 3.94 22.23 23.12
C MET A 49 4.66 23.56 22.92
N CYS A 50 5.13 24.10 24.03
CA CYS A 50 5.93 25.30 24.09
C CYS A 50 7.35 24.99 23.60
N ASN A 51 7.79 25.61 22.51
CA ASN A 51 9.16 25.48 22.01
C ASN A 51 9.91 26.81 22.17
N PRO A 52 10.68 27.01 23.26
CA PRO A 52 11.41 28.24 23.50
C PRO A 52 12.58 28.39 22.52
N GLY A 53 12.76 29.57 21.95
CA GLY A 53 13.88 29.84 21.05
C GLY A 53 13.60 30.95 20.04
N CYS A 54 14.44 31.03 19.01
CA CYS A 54 14.25 31.94 17.89
C CYS A 54 13.28 31.36 16.87
N HIS A 55 12.22 32.10 16.56
CA HIS A 55 11.19 31.76 15.59
C HIS A 55 11.19 32.78 14.46
N CYS A 56 10.98 32.33 13.23
CA CYS A 56 10.92 33.23 12.08
C CYS A 56 9.76 34.22 12.23
N ASP A 57 10.01 35.46 11.84
CA ASP A 57 8.99 36.51 11.83
C ASP A 57 7.86 36.17 10.86
N ALA A 58 6.70 36.79 11.07
CA ALA A 58 5.55 36.60 10.19
C ALA A 58 5.91 36.91 8.72
N GLY A 59 5.62 35.96 7.83
CA GLY A 59 5.97 36.03 6.41
C GLY A 59 7.31 35.40 6.05
N TYR A 60 8.11 34.95 7.02
CA TYR A 60 9.36 34.22 6.82
C TYR A 60 9.22 32.75 7.19
N VAL A 61 10.04 31.91 6.55
CA VAL A 61 10.08 30.47 6.76
C VAL A 61 11.51 30.02 7.02
N LYS A 62 11.67 28.96 7.81
CA LYS A 62 13.00 28.45 8.16
C LYS A 62 13.61 27.63 7.01
N ALA A 63 14.80 28.01 6.58
CA ALA A 63 15.61 27.29 5.60
C ALA A 63 16.37 26.12 6.24
N GLU A 64 17.01 25.29 5.41
CA GLU A 64 17.77 24.11 5.84
C GLU A 64 19.00 24.46 6.68
N ASP A 65 19.63 25.60 6.41
CA ASP A 65 20.74 26.15 7.18
C ASP A 65 20.30 26.83 8.50
N GLY A 66 18.99 26.87 8.76
CA GLY A 66 18.40 27.48 9.95
C GLY A 66 18.10 28.97 9.84
N SER A 67 18.39 29.62 8.71
CA SER A 67 18.05 31.03 8.47
C SER A 67 16.56 31.24 8.19
N CYS A 68 16.07 32.46 8.43
CA CYS A 68 14.68 32.84 8.14
C CYS A 68 14.63 33.63 6.82
N VAL A 69 14.03 33.01 5.81
CA VAL A 69 14.02 33.51 4.42
C VAL A 69 12.59 33.70 3.91
N MET A 70 12.44 34.47 2.84
CA MET A 70 11.12 34.61 2.20
C MET A 70 10.74 33.31 1.48
N PRO A 71 9.47 32.89 1.49
CA PRO A 71 9.03 31.65 0.87
C PRO A 71 9.43 31.47 -0.61
N GLU A 72 9.48 32.57 -1.37
CA GLU A 72 9.86 32.57 -2.79
C GLU A 72 11.36 32.33 -3.02
N THR A 73 12.19 32.53 -1.99
CA THR A 73 13.64 32.32 -2.05
C THR A 73 14.04 30.90 -1.63
N CYS A 74 13.08 30.08 -1.21
CA CYS A 74 13.34 28.70 -0.85
C CYS A 74 13.84 27.90 -2.08
N PRO A 75 14.90 27.09 -1.93
CA PRO A 75 15.39 26.27 -3.03
C PRO A 75 14.27 25.34 -3.52
N SER A 76 13.99 25.39 -4.82
CA SER A 76 13.00 24.53 -5.47
C SER A 76 13.50 23.08 -5.42
N ARG A 77 13.10 22.33 -4.39
CA ARG A 77 13.45 20.89 -4.25
C ARG A 77 12.70 19.98 -5.23
N ALA A 78 11.74 20.52 -5.98
CA ALA A 78 11.05 19.77 -7.01
C ALA A 78 11.63 20.09 -8.39
N PRO A 79 11.79 19.08 -9.27
CA PRO A 79 12.08 19.35 -10.67
C PRO A 79 10.92 20.19 -11.23
N GLU A 80 11.23 21.37 -11.78
CA GLU A 80 10.24 22.25 -12.44
C GLU A 80 9.55 21.56 -13.63
N VAL A 81 10.16 20.49 -14.14
CA VAL A 81 9.66 19.68 -15.25
C VAL A 81 9.52 18.23 -14.80
N CYS A 82 8.28 17.73 -14.79
CA CYS A 82 8.00 16.33 -14.53
C CYS A 82 8.24 15.47 -15.77
N GLY A 83 8.49 14.18 -15.55
CA GLY A 83 8.73 13.23 -16.63
C GLY A 83 7.51 12.98 -17.51
N GLU A 84 7.69 12.14 -18.53
CA GLU A 84 6.59 11.69 -19.37
C GLU A 84 5.51 11.01 -18.52
N ASN A 85 4.25 11.34 -18.79
CA ASN A 85 3.08 10.86 -18.04
C ASN A 85 3.06 11.21 -16.53
N GLU A 86 3.89 12.18 -16.12
CA GLU A 86 3.85 12.76 -14.78
C GLU A 86 3.25 14.17 -14.80
N ARG A 87 2.73 14.59 -13.65
CA ARG A 87 2.33 15.96 -13.39
C ARG A 87 2.92 16.42 -12.06
N TYR A 88 3.23 17.71 -11.98
CA TYR A 88 3.63 18.30 -10.72
C TYR A 88 2.41 18.42 -9.80
N SER A 89 2.60 18.08 -8.52
CA SER A 89 1.62 18.30 -7.47
C SER A 89 2.25 18.98 -6.27
N GLY A 90 1.67 20.11 -5.87
CA GLY A 90 2.00 20.78 -4.62
C GLY A 90 1.50 20.03 -3.38
N CYS A 91 0.60 19.06 -3.55
CA CYS A 91 0.20 18.11 -2.52
C CYS A 91 -0.27 16.81 -3.20
N GLY A 92 0.68 15.93 -3.53
CA GLY A 92 0.41 14.61 -4.08
C GLY A 92 0.08 13.57 -3.01
N THR A 93 -0.38 12.40 -3.46
CA THR A 93 -0.75 11.28 -2.58
C THR A 93 0.47 10.70 -1.83
N ALA A 94 0.27 10.33 -0.56
CA ALA A 94 1.26 9.59 0.22
C ALA A 94 1.43 8.13 -0.22
N CYS A 95 0.42 7.61 -0.92
CA CYS A 95 0.29 6.21 -1.33
C CYS A 95 0.12 6.15 -2.86
N PRO A 96 1.18 6.42 -3.63
CA PRO A 96 1.11 6.34 -5.08
C PRO A 96 0.79 4.91 -5.52
N LEU A 97 0.03 4.80 -6.60
CA LEU A 97 -0.19 3.51 -7.26
C LEU A 97 1.07 3.11 -8.04
N THR A 98 1.43 1.85 -7.94
CA THR A 98 2.57 1.21 -8.58
C THR A 98 2.12 -0.09 -9.25
N CYS A 99 2.98 -0.65 -10.09
CA CYS A 99 2.73 -1.97 -10.69
C CYS A 99 2.46 -3.09 -9.67
N ASP A 100 2.90 -2.93 -8.42
CA ASP A 100 2.72 -3.93 -7.37
C ASP A 100 1.40 -3.81 -6.61
N ASN A 101 0.79 -2.61 -6.58
CA ASN A 101 -0.38 -2.33 -5.74
C ASN A 101 -1.61 -1.86 -6.53
N PHE A 102 -1.53 -1.68 -7.84
CA PHE A 102 -2.65 -1.13 -8.63
C PHE A 102 -3.92 -1.99 -8.53
N ASP A 103 -3.77 -3.32 -8.59
CA ASP A 103 -4.89 -4.27 -8.50
C ASP A 103 -5.45 -4.39 -7.07
N ASN A 104 -4.64 -4.05 -6.07
CA ASN A 104 -5.04 -4.08 -4.66
C ASN A 104 -4.54 -2.83 -3.92
N PRO A 105 -5.14 -1.67 -4.22
CA PRO A 105 -4.64 -0.40 -3.75
C PRO A 105 -4.83 -0.24 -2.23
N PRO A 106 -3.96 0.54 -1.56
CA PRO A 106 -4.10 0.80 -0.14
C PRO A 106 -5.47 1.43 0.19
N LYS A 107 -6.29 0.75 0.99
CA LYS A 107 -7.61 1.26 1.42
C LYS A 107 -7.50 2.43 2.40
N ILE A 108 -6.42 2.47 3.15
CA ILE A 108 -6.12 3.52 4.12
C ILE A 108 -4.88 4.22 3.60
N CYS A 109 -4.99 5.53 3.35
CA CYS A 109 -3.86 6.35 2.99
C CYS A 109 -3.78 7.57 3.93
N PRO A 110 -2.63 7.84 4.55
CA PRO A 110 -2.45 9.05 5.35
C PRO A 110 -2.65 10.31 4.50
N ALA A 111 -3.35 11.31 5.04
CA ALA A 111 -3.59 12.60 4.37
C ALA A 111 -2.36 13.53 4.38
N MET A 112 -1.16 12.96 4.32
CA MET A 112 0.10 13.69 4.22
C MET A 112 0.38 14.03 2.76
N CYS A 113 0.90 15.23 2.50
CA CYS A 113 1.23 15.67 1.15
C CYS A 113 2.64 15.24 0.78
N ARG A 114 2.77 14.54 -0.36
CA ARG A 114 4.07 14.37 -1.03
C ARG A 114 4.17 15.43 -2.13
N ILE A 115 5.05 16.40 -1.94
CA ILE A 115 5.31 17.45 -2.93
C ILE A 115 6.23 16.88 -4.01
N GLY A 116 5.89 17.07 -5.27
CA GLY A 116 6.73 16.63 -6.39
C GLY A 116 5.92 16.11 -7.58
N CYS A 117 6.58 15.36 -8.45
CA CYS A 117 5.94 14.73 -9.60
C CYS A 117 5.16 13.48 -9.17
N GLU A 118 3.96 13.30 -9.69
CA GLU A 118 3.14 12.10 -9.54
C GLU A 118 2.62 11.65 -10.91
N CYS A 119 2.37 10.35 -11.07
CA CYS A 119 1.78 9.85 -12.30
C CYS A 119 0.42 10.51 -12.55
N LYS A 120 0.17 10.89 -13.80
CA LYS A 120 -1.14 11.37 -14.24
C LYS A 120 -2.21 10.30 -14.00
N LYS A 121 -3.47 10.71 -13.91
CA LYS A 121 -4.60 9.78 -13.76
C LYS A 121 -4.57 8.74 -14.89
N GLY A 122 -4.67 7.46 -14.53
CA GLY A 122 -4.58 6.33 -15.47
C GLY A 122 -3.18 5.74 -15.63
N TYR A 123 -2.16 6.38 -15.06
CA TYR A 123 -0.79 5.89 -15.04
C TYR A 123 -0.37 5.49 -13.63
N ILE A 124 0.52 4.51 -13.54
CA ILE A 124 1.10 4.00 -12.29
C ILE A 124 2.61 3.89 -12.41
N ARG A 125 3.31 3.92 -11.26
CA ARG A 125 4.77 3.83 -11.27
C ARG A 125 5.25 2.40 -11.48
N SER A 126 6.08 2.21 -12.49
CA SER A 126 6.83 0.97 -12.70
C SER A 126 8.06 0.90 -11.78
N PRO A 127 8.67 -0.29 -11.60
CA PRO A 127 9.85 -0.49 -10.76
C PRO A 127 11.07 0.34 -11.16
N ASP A 128 11.19 0.73 -12.43
CA ASP A 128 12.23 1.61 -12.97
C ASP A 128 11.88 3.10 -12.86
N GLY A 129 10.78 3.43 -12.18
CA GLY A 129 10.40 4.81 -11.82
C GLY A 129 9.60 5.57 -12.88
N ARG A 130 9.31 4.96 -14.04
CA ARG A 130 8.49 5.57 -15.10
C ARG A 130 7.00 5.45 -14.79
N CYS A 131 6.20 6.36 -15.35
CA CYS A 131 4.74 6.28 -15.31
C CYS A 131 4.23 5.56 -16.56
N VAL A 132 3.69 4.36 -16.37
CA VAL A 132 3.20 3.46 -17.42
C VAL A 132 1.72 3.16 -17.22
N THR A 133 1.03 2.62 -18.23
CA THR A 133 -0.33 2.10 -18.02
C THR A 133 -0.27 0.77 -17.28
N PRO A 134 -1.36 0.32 -16.63
CA PRO A 134 -1.38 -0.97 -15.93
C PRO A 134 -1.01 -2.18 -16.79
N GLU A 135 -1.29 -2.12 -18.09
CA GLU A 135 -0.99 -3.17 -19.05
C GLU A 135 0.51 -3.29 -19.33
N ASP A 136 1.24 -2.18 -19.23
CA ASP A 136 2.66 -2.05 -19.55
C ASP A 136 3.59 -2.35 -18.35
N CYS A 137 3.04 -2.81 -17.24
CA CYS A 137 3.82 -3.13 -16.06
C CYS A 137 4.82 -4.26 -16.31
N PRO A 138 6.13 -4.02 -16.11
CA PRO A 138 7.15 -5.06 -16.28
C PRO A 138 6.97 -6.10 -15.17
N ASN A 139 7.17 -7.37 -15.53
CA ASN A 139 6.87 -8.53 -14.68
C ASN A 139 5.41 -8.67 -14.27
N ARG A 140 4.63 -9.32 -15.15
CA ARG A 140 3.57 -10.22 -14.67
C ARG A 140 4.13 -11.49 -14.00
N SER A 141 5.43 -11.81 -14.15
CA SER A 141 6.01 -13.10 -13.74
C SER A 141 7.54 -13.07 -13.57
N SER A 142 8.06 -12.77 -12.38
CA SER A 142 9.47 -13.06 -12.03
C SER A 142 9.70 -13.61 -10.63
N ILE A 143 8.63 -13.78 -9.85
CA ILE A 143 8.64 -14.70 -8.73
C ILE A 143 7.86 -15.91 -9.21
N GLU A 144 8.56 -17.04 -9.34
CA GLU A 144 7.94 -18.32 -9.68
C GLU A 144 6.80 -18.56 -8.69
N LYS A 145 5.57 -18.65 -9.22
CA LYS A 145 4.38 -18.84 -8.38
C LYS A 145 4.52 -20.18 -7.67
N ASN A 146 4.38 -20.15 -6.35
CA ASN A 146 4.56 -21.34 -5.54
C ASN A 146 3.41 -21.45 -4.54
N CYS A 147 2.63 -22.52 -4.64
CA CYS A 147 1.52 -22.81 -3.74
C CYS A 147 1.99 -23.59 -2.50
N GLU A 148 3.18 -24.21 -2.62
CA GLU A 148 4.21 -24.54 -1.61
C GLU A 148 4.15 -23.78 -0.29
N ASP A 149 4.62 -22.55 -0.41
CA ASP A 149 5.28 -21.86 0.67
C ASP A 149 4.28 -21.23 1.64
N LYS A 150 4.71 -20.96 2.87
CA LYS A 150 3.94 -20.10 3.76
C LYS A 150 3.96 -18.66 3.24
N PRO A 151 2.92 -17.84 3.51
CA PRO A 151 2.95 -16.44 3.11
C PRO A 151 4.13 -15.73 3.75
N ASP A 152 4.93 -15.02 2.95
CA ASP A 152 6.06 -14.23 3.43
C ASP A 152 5.84 -12.73 3.21
N ARG A 153 5.79 -11.99 4.32
CA ARG A 153 5.63 -10.53 4.32
C ARG A 153 6.90 -9.82 3.86
N GLY A 154 8.07 -10.44 3.97
CA GLY A 154 9.37 -9.81 3.71
C GLY A 154 9.75 -8.78 4.77
N MET A 155 10.91 -8.13 4.59
CA MET A 155 11.49 -7.21 5.59
C MET A 155 10.93 -5.78 5.56
N CYS A 156 10.27 -5.37 4.47
CA CYS A 156 9.70 -4.02 4.36
C CYS A 156 8.40 -3.89 5.17
N LEU A 157 8.06 -2.66 5.57
CA LEU A 157 6.94 -2.39 6.48
C LEU A 157 5.72 -1.75 5.81
N ALA A 158 5.68 -1.70 4.48
CA ALA A 158 4.53 -1.18 3.78
C ALA A 158 3.30 -2.09 3.94
N TYR A 159 2.13 -1.55 3.61
CA TYR A 159 0.85 -2.23 3.72
C TYR A 159 0.31 -2.51 2.31
N PHE A 160 0.66 -3.68 1.77
CA PHE A 160 0.14 -4.16 0.50
C PHE A 160 -0.69 -5.43 0.73
N PRO A 161 -2.03 -5.33 0.78
CA PRO A 161 -2.87 -6.51 0.89
C PRO A 161 -2.63 -7.43 -0.32
N ALA A 162 -2.57 -8.73 -0.07
CA ALA A 162 -2.36 -9.75 -1.09
C ALA A 162 -3.05 -11.06 -0.67
N TYR A 163 -3.05 -12.05 -1.54
CA TYR A 163 -3.58 -13.38 -1.29
C TYR A 163 -2.48 -14.43 -1.32
N TYR A 164 -2.60 -15.46 -0.49
CA TYR A 164 -1.75 -16.65 -0.52
C TYR A 164 -2.65 -17.88 -0.49
N TYR A 165 -2.17 -18.99 -1.05
CA TYR A 165 -2.84 -20.28 -1.00
C TYR A 165 -2.52 -21.01 0.29
N ASP A 166 -3.53 -21.30 1.08
CA ASP A 166 -3.43 -22.06 2.31
C ASP A 166 -3.77 -23.53 2.03
N LYS A 167 -2.75 -24.40 2.07
CA LYS A 167 -2.90 -25.84 1.81
C LYS A 167 -3.69 -26.59 2.83
N GLU A 168 -3.63 -26.19 4.10
CA GLU A 168 -4.34 -26.87 5.17
C GLU A 168 -5.85 -26.76 4.97
N THR A 169 -6.28 -25.65 4.37
CA THR A 169 -7.70 -25.37 4.09
C THR A 169 -8.08 -25.46 2.62
N ASN A 170 -7.12 -25.61 1.71
CA ASN A 170 -7.29 -25.51 0.25
C ASN A 170 -8.04 -24.23 -0.17
N THR A 171 -7.72 -23.10 0.46
CA THR A 171 -8.37 -21.80 0.17
C THR A 171 -7.33 -20.70 0.00
N CYS A 172 -7.69 -19.67 -0.77
CA CYS A 172 -6.90 -18.46 -0.88
C CYS A 172 -7.26 -17.49 0.25
N LYS A 173 -6.29 -17.13 1.08
CA LYS A 173 -6.47 -16.25 2.24
C LYS A 173 -5.70 -14.95 2.07
N LYS A 174 -6.20 -13.88 2.69
CA LYS A 174 -5.57 -12.56 2.65
C LYS A 174 -4.38 -12.49 3.62
N PHE A 175 -3.33 -11.80 3.22
CA PHE A 175 -2.22 -11.41 4.09
C PHE A 175 -1.69 -10.02 3.70
N ILE A 176 -0.78 -9.47 4.50
CA ILE A 176 -0.12 -8.19 4.22
C ILE A 176 1.30 -8.47 3.76
N TYR A 177 1.61 -8.06 2.52
CA TYR A 177 2.95 -8.02 1.98
C TYR A 177 3.62 -6.69 2.32
N GLY A 178 4.88 -6.76 2.75
CA GLY A 178 5.67 -5.64 3.23
C GLY A 178 6.22 -4.74 2.14
N GLY A 179 6.17 -5.18 0.88
CA GLY A 179 6.60 -4.38 -0.29
C GLY A 179 7.99 -4.68 -0.81
N CYS A 180 8.74 -5.59 -0.19
CA CYS A 180 9.99 -6.10 -0.73
C CYS A 180 10.22 -7.54 -0.27
N GLN A 181 11.03 -8.29 -1.02
CA GLN A 181 11.31 -9.72 -0.78
C GLN A 181 10.03 -10.58 -0.82
N GLY A 182 9.91 -11.57 0.07
CA GLY A 182 8.82 -12.53 0.06
C GLY A 182 9.10 -13.73 -0.86
N ASN A 183 8.06 -14.53 -1.09
CA ASN A 183 8.11 -15.73 -1.93
C ASN A 183 6.97 -15.77 -2.95
N GLY A 184 6.87 -16.90 -3.67
CA GLY A 184 5.93 -17.14 -4.76
C GLY A 184 4.50 -17.39 -4.34
N ASN A 185 4.20 -17.62 -3.05
CA ASN A 185 2.84 -17.77 -2.56
C ASN A 185 2.18 -16.42 -2.30
N ARG A 186 2.16 -15.58 -3.34
CA ARG A 186 1.65 -14.22 -3.30
C ARG A 186 0.95 -13.87 -4.61
N TYR A 187 -0.33 -13.58 -4.50
CA TYR A 187 -1.22 -13.26 -5.61
C TYR A 187 -1.92 -11.93 -5.34
N ARG A 188 -2.20 -11.18 -6.39
CA ARG A 188 -2.81 -9.86 -6.28
C ARG A 188 -4.30 -9.97 -6.00
N THR A 189 -4.96 -10.94 -6.62
CA THR A 189 -6.38 -11.23 -6.45
C THR A 189 -6.61 -12.65 -5.94
N GLU A 190 -7.81 -12.87 -5.39
CA GLU A 190 -8.21 -14.21 -4.92
C GLU A 190 -8.36 -15.15 -6.12
N GLU A 191 -8.88 -14.64 -7.23
CA GLU A 191 -9.07 -15.36 -8.48
C GLU A 191 -7.72 -15.81 -9.05
N GLU A 192 -6.71 -14.93 -9.09
CA GLU A 192 -5.36 -15.28 -9.53
C GLU A 192 -4.79 -16.40 -8.64
N CYS A 193 -4.97 -16.31 -7.32
CA CYS A 193 -4.52 -17.33 -6.38
C CYS A 193 -5.19 -18.69 -6.66
N LEU A 194 -6.51 -18.70 -6.82
CA LEU A 194 -7.27 -19.93 -7.09
C LEU A 194 -6.90 -20.53 -8.45
N GLU A 195 -6.77 -19.71 -9.48
CA GLU A 195 -6.40 -20.16 -10.82
C GLU A 195 -4.99 -20.75 -10.90
N ASN A 196 -4.06 -20.28 -10.06
CA ASN A 196 -2.69 -20.79 -10.02
C ASN A 196 -2.55 -21.99 -9.07
N CYS A 197 -3.24 -21.99 -7.93
CA CYS A 197 -3.00 -22.96 -6.86
C CYS A 197 -4.11 -23.97 -6.62
N ALA A 198 -5.37 -23.62 -6.87
CA ALA A 198 -6.46 -24.58 -6.76
C ALA A 198 -6.47 -25.57 -7.93
N LYS A 199 -5.63 -25.36 -8.97
CA LYS A 199 -5.40 -26.30 -10.08
C LYS A 199 -4.51 -27.50 -9.71
N SER A 200 -4.70 -28.04 -8.52
CA SER A 200 -4.17 -29.34 -8.09
C SER A 200 -5.09 -30.05 -7.10
N SER A 201 -6.40 -29.88 -7.26
CA SER A 201 -7.27 -31.05 -7.14
C SER A 201 -7.61 -31.52 -8.54
N SER A 202 -6.74 -32.35 -9.12
CA SER A 202 -7.13 -33.30 -10.17
C SER A 202 -8.10 -34.36 -9.61
N VAL A 203 -9.04 -33.93 -8.76
CA VAL A 203 -10.24 -34.68 -8.44
C VAL A 203 -11.00 -34.59 -9.74
N SER A 204 -11.03 -35.70 -10.48
CA SER A 204 -11.70 -35.74 -11.77
C SER A 204 -13.11 -35.19 -11.58
N THR A 205 -13.70 -34.63 -12.62
CA THR A 205 -15.10 -34.17 -12.61
C THR A 205 -16.02 -35.15 -11.88
N CYS A 206 -15.73 -36.44 -11.96
CA CYS A 206 -16.51 -37.55 -11.43
C CYS A 206 -16.19 -37.90 -9.96
N ASP A 207 -15.07 -37.43 -9.42
CA ASP A 207 -14.67 -37.65 -8.04
C ASP A 207 -15.17 -36.55 -7.09
N GLN A 208 -15.69 -35.44 -7.64
CA GLN A 208 -16.19 -34.32 -6.85
C GLN A 208 -17.58 -34.64 -6.25
N PRO A 209 -17.95 -34.10 -5.07
CA PRO A 209 -19.26 -34.34 -4.47
C PRO A 209 -20.39 -33.61 -5.22
N LYS A 210 -21.65 -34.11 -5.11
CA LYS A 210 -22.82 -33.32 -5.55
C LYS A 210 -22.90 -31.99 -4.79
N THR A 211 -23.06 -30.88 -5.50
CA THR A 211 -23.13 -29.54 -4.88
C THR A 211 -24.35 -28.77 -5.37
N THR A 212 -25.36 -28.59 -4.50
CA THR A 212 -26.57 -27.79 -4.79
C THR A 212 -26.24 -26.32 -5.05
N GLY A 213 -25.22 -25.76 -4.39
CA GLY A 213 -24.87 -24.35 -4.48
C GLY A 213 -25.79 -23.43 -3.64
N PRO A 214 -25.49 -22.12 -3.55
CA PRO A 214 -26.18 -21.20 -2.65
C PRO A 214 -27.53 -20.68 -3.17
N CYS A 215 -27.81 -20.82 -4.47
CA CYS A 215 -29.08 -20.41 -5.06
C CYS A 215 -30.21 -21.41 -4.76
N ARG A 216 -31.48 -20.98 -4.92
CA ARG A 216 -32.68 -21.72 -4.48
C ARG A 216 -33.62 -22.15 -5.61
N ALA A 217 -33.16 -22.14 -6.86
CA ALA A 217 -33.93 -22.71 -7.96
C ALA A 217 -33.90 -24.25 -7.92
N LEU A 218 -34.84 -24.90 -8.60
CA LEU A 218 -35.00 -26.36 -8.57
C LEU A 218 -34.62 -26.98 -9.92
N PHE A 219 -33.34 -26.93 -10.27
CA PHE A 219 -32.87 -27.58 -11.50
C PHE A 219 -32.55 -29.04 -11.25
N HIS A 220 -33.26 -29.93 -11.94
CA HIS A 220 -32.95 -31.36 -11.95
C HIS A 220 -31.67 -31.59 -12.76
N ARG A 221 -30.63 -32.10 -12.12
CA ARG A 221 -29.31 -32.39 -12.70
C ARG A 221 -28.86 -33.78 -12.32
N TYR A 222 -27.79 -34.25 -12.93
CA TYR A 222 -27.16 -35.53 -12.66
C TYR A 222 -25.76 -35.32 -12.12
N PHE A 223 -25.31 -36.20 -11.23
CA PHE A 223 -23.93 -36.27 -10.74
C PHE A 223 -23.49 -37.74 -10.69
N PHE A 224 -22.19 -38.00 -10.84
CA PHE A 224 -21.63 -39.32 -10.64
C PHE A 224 -21.42 -39.58 -9.15
N ASN A 225 -22.07 -40.61 -8.62
CA ASN A 225 -21.94 -41.02 -7.24
C ASN A 225 -20.87 -42.11 -7.11
N GLN A 226 -19.76 -41.79 -6.45
CA GLN A 226 -18.64 -42.71 -6.21
C GLN A 226 -19.01 -43.92 -5.34
N GLU A 227 -19.99 -43.76 -4.44
CA GLU A 227 -20.40 -44.84 -3.53
C GLU A 227 -21.18 -45.94 -4.26
N THR A 228 -22.01 -45.54 -5.23
CA THR A 228 -22.85 -46.46 -6.01
C THR A 228 -22.25 -46.78 -7.37
N GLY A 229 -21.29 -45.99 -7.84
CA GLY A 229 -20.75 -46.05 -9.20
C GLY A 229 -21.76 -45.62 -10.27
N LEU A 230 -22.82 -44.89 -9.91
CA LEU A 230 -23.95 -44.56 -10.79
C LEU A 230 -24.15 -43.05 -10.97
N CYS A 231 -24.69 -42.66 -12.13
CA CYS A 231 -25.14 -41.31 -12.38
C CYS A 231 -26.54 -41.08 -11.77
N GLU A 232 -26.61 -40.34 -10.68
CA GLU A 232 -27.83 -40.11 -9.89
C GLU A 232 -28.35 -38.69 -10.06
N LYS A 233 -29.67 -38.50 -9.85
CA LYS A 233 -30.30 -37.18 -9.90
C LYS A 233 -30.04 -36.40 -8.61
N PHE A 234 -29.84 -35.10 -8.73
CA PHE A 234 -29.86 -34.16 -7.62
C PHE A 234 -30.48 -32.82 -8.01
N ILE A 235 -30.80 -32.00 -7.01
CA ILE A 235 -31.28 -30.63 -7.22
C ILE A 235 -30.10 -29.66 -7.18
N TYR A 236 -29.91 -28.95 -8.29
CA TYR A 236 -28.99 -27.83 -8.39
C TYR A 236 -29.73 -26.50 -8.22
N GLY A 237 -29.22 -25.66 -7.32
CA GLY A 237 -29.77 -24.38 -6.93
C GLY A 237 -29.71 -23.30 -8.01
N GLY A 238 -28.91 -23.50 -9.07
CA GLY A 238 -28.82 -22.60 -10.22
C GLY A 238 -27.60 -21.67 -10.25
N CYS A 239 -26.77 -21.66 -9.21
CA CYS A 239 -25.51 -20.93 -9.19
C CYS A 239 -24.47 -21.63 -8.30
N GLY A 240 -23.20 -21.32 -8.50
CA GLY A 240 -22.08 -21.99 -7.83
C GLY A 240 -22.01 -23.47 -8.21
N GLY A 241 -21.63 -24.32 -7.26
CA GLY A 241 -21.46 -25.76 -7.50
C GLY A 241 -20.07 -26.11 -8.02
N ASN A 242 -19.94 -27.31 -8.58
CA ASN A 242 -18.69 -27.84 -9.11
C ASN A 242 -18.94 -28.59 -10.44
N GLN A 243 -17.92 -29.26 -10.98
CA GLN A 243 -18.04 -29.87 -12.31
C GLN A 243 -18.86 -31.16 -12.33
N ASN A 244 -19.10 -31.83 -11.18
CA ASN A 244 -19.95 -33.02 -11.10
C ASN A 244 -21.45 -32.64 -11.18
N ASN A 245 -21.86 -32.04 -12.29
CA ASN A 245 -23.18 -31.49 -12.53
C ASN A 245 -23.52 -31.52 -14.01
N PHE A 246 -24.29 -32.53 -14.41
CA PHE A 246 -24.63 -32.82 -15.80
C PHE A 246 -26.12 -32.55 -16.07
N VAL A 247 -26.42 -32.08 -17.27
CA VAL A 247 -27.80 -31.76 -17.70
C VAL A 247 -28.66 -32.99 -17.97
N SER A 248 -28.04 -34.14 -18.22
CA SER A 248 -28.72 -35.40 -18.52
C SER A 248 -27.91 -36.58 -18.01
N GLN A 249 -28.60 -37.71 -17.81
CA GLN A 249 -27.97 -38.97 -17.42
C GLN A 249 -26.88 -39.38 -18.41
N LYS A 250 -27.19 -39.36 -19.71
CA LYS A 250 -26.26 -39.72 -20.79
C LYS A 250 -24.99 -38.86 -20.78
N ALA A 251 -25.10 -37.57 -20.46
CA ALA A 251 -23.94 -36.69 -20.37
C ALA A 251 -23.04 -37.03 -19.17
N CYS A 252 -23.63 -37.42 -18.05
CA CYS A 252 -22.90 -37.90 -16.88
C CYS A 252 -22.19 -39.23 -17.18
N GLU A 253 -22.91 -40.20 -17.74
CA GLU A 253 -22.37 -41.53 -18.06
C GLU A 253 -21.21 -41.42 -19.06
N ALA A 254 -21.37 -40.63 -20.12
CA ALA A 254 -20.33 -40.41 -21.12
C ALA A 254 -19.08 -39.72 -20.54
N ALA A 255 -19.23 -38.91 -19.48
CA ALA A 255 -18.12 -38.22 -18.85
C ALA A 255 -17.40 -39.09 -17.79
N CYS A 256 -18.11 -40.00 -17.13
CA CYS A 256 -17.66 -40.61 -15.87
C CYS A 256 -17.65 -42.14 -15.83
N MET A 257 -18.23 -42.83 -16.81
CA MET A 257 -18.31 -44.30 -16.85
C MET A 257 -17.45 -44.90 -17.98
N VAL A 258 -16.29 -44.31 -18.24
CA VAL A 258 -15.37 -44.71 -19.32
C VAL A 258 -14.48 -45.87 -18.92
#